data_AF-A0A7W5V1X4-F1
#
_entry.id   AF-A0A7W5V1X4-F1
#
_cell.length_a   1.000
_cell.length_b   1.000
_cell.length_c   1.000
_cell.angle_alpha   90.00
_cell.angle_beta   90.00
_cell.angle_gamma   90.00
#
_symmetry.space_group_name_H-M   'P 1'
#
loop_
_entity.id
_entity.type
_entity.pdbx_description
1 polymer ?
#
loop_
_entity_poly.entity_id
_entity_poly.type
_entity_poly.pdbx_seq_one_letter_code
_entity_poly.pdbx_strand_id
1 'polypeptide(L)'
;MNRHLGDNVLGVKDMEQQPKARGKRFTLNGALWSLQVLFGFFFAGSGFGKVLLYDGALYAAAPRAVAWYAAVPQPLIVFIGICEVLGGVGMILPAMTGVRPKLTPLAAVGLTLTMILAAVFHIMRGEYALVPANLLLGGVAAFIAVGRWKLRPIAPAILTTSRALKSFAVLGALTLLVFVPTWYTMTNVQF
;
A
#
# COMPACT_ATOMS: atom_id res chain seq x y z
N MET A 1 21.44 -69.44 -34.20
CA MET A 1 22.43 -68.88 -35.16
C MET A 1 21.78 -67.67 -35.83
N ASN A 2 22.46 -66.52 -35.79
CA ASN A 2 22.22 -65.22 -36.46
C ASN A 2 21.01 -64.37 -35.94
N ARG A 3 21.15 -63.22 -35.26
CA ARG A 3 21.81 -61.89 -35.46
C ARG A 3 21.04 -60.90 -36.37
N HIS A 4 20.93 -59.66 -35.83
CA HIS A 4 20.54 -58.37 -36.45
C HIS A 4 19.02 -58.19 -36.70
N LEU A 5 18.35 -57.07 -36.40
CA LEU A 5 18.75 -55.65 -36.33
C LEU A 5 17.94 -54.94 -35.23
N GLY A 6 18.62 -54.15 -34.41
CA GLY A 6 17.96 -53.05 -33.73
C GLY A 6 17.75 -51.94 -34.75
N ASP A 7 16.54 -51.40 -34.82
CA ASP A 7 16.28 -50.08 -35.36
C ASP A 7 15.08 -49.48 -34.63
N ASN A 8 15.36 -48.41 -33.88
CA ASN A 8 14.47 -47.27 -33.70
C ASN A 8 13.25 -47.37 -32.78
N VAL A 9 13.43 -47.76 -31.50
CA VAL A 9 12.39 -47.53 -30.46
C VAL A 9 12.87 -46.65 -29.30
N LEU A 10 14.09 -46.10 -29.35
CA LEU A 10 14.64 -45.23 -28.30
C LEU A 10 14.88 -43.77 -28.71
N GLY A 11 14.30 -43.32 -29.84
CA GLY A 11 14.65 -42.01 -30.42
C GLY A 11 13.55 -40.95 -30.51
N VAL A 12 12.29 -41.24 -30.15
CA VAL A 12 11.15 -40.33 -30.45
C VAL A 12 10.22 -40.08 -29.25
N LYS A 13 10.57 -40.53 -28.03
CA LYS A 13 9.75 -40.23 -26.82
C LYS A 13 10.32 -39.17 -25.89
N ASP A 14 11.55 -38.71 -26.11
CA ASP A 14 12.26 -37.85 -25.15
C ASP A 14 12.47 -36.39 -25.62
N MET A 15 11.91 -36.02 -26.77
CA MET A 15 11.75 -34.62 -27.19
C MET A 15 10.24 -34.42 -27.33
N GLU A 16 9.51 -33.68 -26.50
CA GLU A 16 9.74 -32.28 -26.17
C GLU A 16 8.70 -31.88 -25.09
N GLN A 17 8.91 -32.29 -23.84
CA GLN A 17 8.30 -31.59 -22.71
C GLN A 17 9.33 -30.61 -22.14
N GLN A 18 9.76 -29.67 -22.99
CA GLN A 18 10.42 -28.49 -22.49
C GLN A 18 9.45 -27.79 -21.52
N PRO A 19 9.81 -27.60 -20.23
CA PRO A 19 8.97 -26.84 -19.33
C PRO A 19 8.92 -25.42 -19.88
N LYS A 20 7.81 -25.04 -20.52
CA LYS A 20 7.56 -23.67 -20.96
C LYS A 20 7.93 -22.77 -19.79
N ALA A 21 9.02 -22.01 -19.95
CA ALA A 21 9.49 -21.05 -18.96
C ALA A 21 8.26 -20.28 -18.50
N ARG A 22 7.86 -20.48 -17.23
CA ARG A 22 6.61 -19.96 -16.70
C ARG A 22 6.80 -18.46 -16.53
N GLY A 23 6.68 -17.72 -17.63
CA GLY A 23 6.71 -16.27 -17.65
C GLY A 23 5.81 -15.79 -16.53
N LYS A 24 6.38 -14.98 -15.63
CA LYS A 24 5.75 -14.56 -14.37
C LYS A 24 4.45 -13.83 -14.70
N ARG A 25 3.34 -14.56 -14.86
CA ARG A 25 2.04 -13.98 -15.24
C ARG A 25 1.64 -13.05 -14.11
N PHE A 26 1.56 -11.75 -14.41
CA PHE A 26 1.09 -10.76 -13.45
C PHE A 26 -0.38 -11.05 -13.16
N THR A 27 -0.67 -11.65 -12.01
CA THR A 27 -2.04 -11.93 -11.61
C THR A 27 -2.65 -10.70 -10.97
N LEU A 28 -3.95 -10.48 -11.14
CA LEU A 28 -4.68 -9.40 -10.46
C LEU A 28 -4.44 -9.42 -8.94
N ASN A 29 -4.32 -10.61 -8.34
CA ASN A 29 -4.01 -10.74 -6.92
C ASN A 29 -2.59 -10.22 -6.58
N GLY A 30 -1.59 -10.52 -7.41
CA GLY A 30 -0.23 -10.00 -7.25
C GLY A 30 -0.16 -8.49 -7.43
N ALA A 31 -0.90 -7.94 -8.40
CA ALA A 31 -1.04 -6.50 -8.60
C ALA A 31 -1.63 -5.82 -7.36
N LEU A 32 -2.75 -6.33 -6.84
CA LEU A 32 -3.39 -5.79 -5.64
C LEU A 32 -2.49 -5.86 -4.41
N TRP A 33 -1.72 -6.94 -4.24
CA TRP A 33 -0.74 -7.02 -3.15
C TRP A 33 0.37 -6.00 -3.27
N SER A 34 0.92 -5.83 -4.47
CA SER A 34 1.98 -4.86 -4.73
C SER A 34 1.50 -3.43 -4.46
N LEU A 35 0.31 -3.08 -4.97
CA LEU A 35 -0.30 -1.77 -4.75
C LEU A 35 -0.63 -1.54 -3.27
N GLN A 36 -1.23 -2.50 -2.56
CA GLN A 36 -1.53 -2.35 -1.13
C GLN A 36 -0.30 -2.11 -0.27
N VAL A 37 0.81 -2.83 -0.53
CA VAL A 37 2.04 -2.65 0.25
C VAL A 37 2.63 -1.29 -0.04
N LEU A 38 2.76 -0.92 -1.32
CA LEU A 38 3.29 0.38 -1.73
C LEU A 38 2.46 1.54 -1.15
N PHE A 39 1.15 1.51 -1.36
CA PHE A 39 0.24 2.56 -0.92
C PHE A 39 0.06 2.56 0.59
N GLY A 40 0.07 1.39 1.23
CA GLY A 40 -0.05 1.29 2.67
C GLY A 40 1.16 1.89 3.38
N PHE A 41 2.37 1.67 2.87
CA PHE A 41 3.58 2.32 3.39
C PHE A 41 3.57 3.83 3.10
N PHE A 42 3.20 4.23 1.88
CA PHE A 42 3.12 5.64 1.50
C PHE A 42 2.15 6.42 2.40
N PHE A 43 0.91 5.96 2.56
CA PHE A 43 -0.09 6.64 3.37
C PHE A 43 0.23 6.57 4.86
N ALA A 44 0.81 5.46 5.35
CA ALA A 44 1.26 5.41 6.73
C ALA A 44 2.34 6.47 7.02
N GLY A 45 3.30 6.67 6.11
CA GLY A 45 4.34 7.69 6.29
C GLY A 45 3.83 9.12 6.14
N SER A 46 3.07 9.37 5.07
CA SER A 46 2.40 10.65 4.83
C SER A 46 1.53 11.05 6.03
N GLY A 47 0.78 10.10 6.58
CA GLY A 47 -0.08 10.32 7.72
C GLY A 47 0.69 10.50 9.02
N PHE A 48 1.73 9.70 9.24
CA PHE A 48 2.57 9.82 10.43
C PHE A 48 3.22 11.21 10.50
N GLY A 49 3.76 11.72 9.40
CA GLY A 49 4.29 13.08 9.34
C GLY A 49 3.25 14.14 9.75
N LYS A 50 1.99 13.97 9.36
CA LYS A 50 0.89 14.86 9.79
C LYS A 50 0.52 14.69 11.26
N VAL A 51 0.60 13.48 11.82
CA VAL A 51 0.39 13.23 13.25
C VAL A 51 1.44 13.95 14.09
N LEU A 52 2.69 14.01 13.63
CA LEU A 52 3.77 14.72 14.32
C LEU A 52 3.51 16.23 14.43
N LEU A 53 2.71 16.81 13.53
CA LEU A 53 2.28 18.20 13.61
C LEU A 53 1.34 18.48 14.78
N TYR A 54 1.06 17.52 15.66
CA TYR A 54 0.51 17.81 16.99
C TYR A 54 1.48 18.68 17.82
N ASP A 55 2.78 18.55 17.60
CA ASP A 55 3.77 19.46 18.17
C ASP A 55 3.64 20.86 17.55
N GLY A 56 3.44 21.87 18.40
CA GLY A 56 3.23 23.24 17.96
C GLY A 56 4.43 23.88 17.27
N ALA A 57 5.66 23.50 17.65
CA ALA A 57 6.87 24.00 16.99
C ALA A 57 7.03 23.41 15.59
N LEU A 58 6.74 22.11 15.43
CA LEU A 58 6.72 21.47 14.11
C LEU A 58 5.63 22.08 13.21
N TYR A 59 4.42 22.28 13.75
CA TYR A 59 3.33 22.92 13.01
C TYR A 59 3.69 24.35 12.55
N ALA A 60 4.35 25.15 13.40
CA ALA A 60 4.75 26.51 13.06
C ALA A 60 5.72 26.57 11.85
N ALA A 61 6.55 25.54 11.65
CA ALA A 61 7.50 25.47 10.55
C ALA A 61 6.91 24.79 9.28
N ALA A 62 5.90 23.92 9.44
CA ALA A 62 5.37 23.07 8.38
C ALA A 62 4.80 23.79 7.13
N PRO A 63 4.14 24.97 7.24
CA PRO A 63 3.66 25.72 6.09
C PRO A 63 4.75 26.14 5.08
N ARG A 64 6.02 26.19 5.50
CA ARG A 64 7.15 26.50 4.60
C ARG A 64 7.39 25.37 3.59
N ALA A 65 7.17 24.13 4.00
CA ALA A 65 7.29 22.96 3.13
C ALA A 65 6.01 22.63 2.38
N VAL A 66 4.84 22.85 3.02
CA VAL A 66 3.54 22.44 2.49
C VAL A 66 2.54 23.58 2.65
N ALA A 67 2.34 24.35 1.58
CA ALA A 67 1.58 25.59 1.61
C ALA A 67 0.15 25.46 2.15
N TRP A 68 -0.54 24.35 1.87
CA TRP A 68 -1.93 24.18 2.29
C TRP A 68 -2.12 24.01 3.80
N TYR A 69 -1.06 23.70 4.56
CA TYR A 69 -1.14 23.59 6.02
C TYR A 69 -1.48 24.93 6.69
N ALA A 70 -1.14 26.07 6.08
CA ALA A 70 -1.56 27.39 6.58
C ALA A 70 -3.06 27.66 6.38
N ALA A 71 -3.72 26.92 5.49
CA ALA A 71 -5.11 27.15 5.12
C ALA A 71 -6.12 26.40 6.01
N VAL A 72 -5.65 25.57 6.94
CA VAL A 72 -6.53 24.76 7.80
C VAL A 72 -6.03 24.75 9.25
N PRO A 73 -6.92 24.54 10.24
CA PRO A 73 -6.52 24.37 11.63
C PRO A 73 -5.62 23.15 11.83
N GLN A 74 -4.61 23.28 12.69
CA GLN A 74 -3.69 22.20 13.09
C GLN A 74 -4.40 20.88 13.47
N PRO A 75 -5.50 20.87 14.27
CA PRO A 75 -6.18 19.62 14.62
C PRO A 75 -6.74 18.86 13.42
N LEU A 76 -7.15 19.57 12.35
CA LEU A 76 -7.66 18.93 11.15
C LEU A 76 -6.53 18.20 10.39
N ILE A 77 -5.33 18.76 10.36
CA ILE A 77 -4.16 18.13 9.74
C ILE A 77 -3.81 16.84 10.49
N VAL A 78 -3.75 16.91 11.83
CA VAL A 78 -3.48 15.74 12.67
C VAL A 78 -4.55 14.66 12.48
N PHE A 79 -5.83 15.06 12.42
CA PHE A 79 -6.94 14.14 12.16
C PHE A 79 -6.77 13.41 10.82
N ILE A 80 -6.47 14.15 9.74
CA ILE A 80 -6.17 13.56 8.42
C ILE A 80 -4.99 12.59 8.54
N GLY A 81 -3.94 12.95 9.28
CA GLY A 81 -2.79 12.09 9.53
C GLY A 81 -3.15 10.76 10.20
N ILE A 82 -4.02 10.79 11.21
CA ILE A 82 -4.53 9.59 11.87
C ILE A 82 -5.31 8.73 10.87
N CYS A 83 -6.21 9.33 10.09
CA CYS A 83 -6.97 8.61 9.05
C CYS A 83 -6.05 7.95 8.02
N GLU A 84 -5.00 8.63 7.57
CA GLU A 84 -4.02 8.11 6.61
C GLU A 84 -3.19 6.95 7.20
N VAL A 85 -2.76 7.05 8.46
CA VAL A 85 -2.04 5.98 9.17
C VAL A 85 -2.92 4.75 9.32
N LEU A 86 -4.15 4.93 9.81
CA LEU A 86 -5.12 3.84 9.96
C LEU A 86 -5.48 3.22 8.60
N GLY A 87 -5.61 4.05 7.56
CA GLY A 87 -5.83 3.60 6.19
C GLY A 87 -4.65 2.76 5.67
N GLY A 88 -3.43 3.26 5.81
CA GLY A 88 -2.23 2.61 5.32
C GLY A 88 -1.97 1.26 6.01
N VAL A 89 -2.03 1.25 7.35
CA VAL A 89 -1.89 0.03 8.16
C VAL A 89 -3.06 -0.93 7.92
N GLY A 90 -4.28 -0.40 7.84
CA GLY A 90 -5.51 -1.15 7.62
C GLY A 90 -5.61 -1.83 6.26
N MET A 91 -4.91 -1.34 5.24
CA MET A 91 -4.80 -2.03 3.95
C MET A 91 -3.86 -3.24 3.97
N ILE A 92 -2.96 -3.33 4.95
CA ILE A 92 -1.91 -4.35 4.98
C ILE A 92 -2.22 -5.43 6.03
N LEU A 93 -2.42 -5.04 7.30
CA LEU A 93 -2.49 -6.01 8.40
C LEU A 93 -3.68 -6.97 8.32
N PRO A 94 -4.93 -6.52 8.06
CA PRO A 94 -6.08 -7.43 7.98
C PRO A 94 -5.96 -8.38 6.78
N ALA A 95 -5.41 -7.90 5.67
CA ALA A 95 -5.13 -8.69 4.48
C ALA A 95 -4.09 -9.79 4.75
N MET A 96 -3.02 -9.46 5.48
CA MET A 96 -1.91 -10.37 5.77
C MET A 96 -2.25 -11.41 6.83
N THR A 97 -2.93 -10.98 7.90
CA THR A 97 -3.33 -11.87 9.00
C THR A 97 -4.52 -12.74 8.59
N GLY A 98 -5.40 -12.23 7.72
CA GLY A 98 -6.71 -12.83 7.44
C GLY A 98 -7.73 -12.60 8.56
N VAL A 99 -7.39 -11.77 9.57
CA VAL A 99 -8.31 -11.38 10.64
C VAL A 99 -9.15 -10.22 10.15
N ARG A 100 -10.47 -10.41 10.07
CA ARG A 100 -11.44 -9.42 9.56
C ARG A 100 -10.98 -8.76 8.24
N PRO A 101 -10.71 -9.54 7.18
CA PRO A 101 -10.10 -9.02 5.95
C PRO A 101 -10.90 -7.93 5.25
N LYS A 102 -12.21 -7.82 5.55
CA LYS A 102 -13.09 -6.73 5.10
C LYS A 102 -12.62 -5.32 5.55
N LEU A 103 -11.79 -5.23 6.58
CA LEU A 103 -11.15 -3.96 6.98
C LEU A 103 -10.19 -3.43 5.91
N THR A 104 -9.59 -4.32 5.10
CA THR A 104 -8.67 -3.94 4.02
C THR A 104 -9.33 -3.03 2.98
N PRO A 105 -10.43 -3.45 2.34
CA PRO A 105 -11.07 -2.59 1.37
C PRO A 105 -11.82 -1.42 2.04
N LEU A 106 -12.21 -1.49 3.31
CA LEU A 106 -12.72 -0.32 4.06
C LEU A 106 -11.65 0.76 4.24
N ALA A 107 -10.44 0.35 4.62
CA ALA A 107 -9.29 1.25 4.74
C ALA A 107 -8.98 1.93 3.39
N ALA A 108 -9.01 1.17 2.30
CA ALA A 108 -8.84 1.70 0.95
C ALA A 108 -9.95 2.70 0.55
N VAL A 109 -11.21 2.45 0.93
CA VAL A 109 -12.32 3.40 0.75
C VAL A 109 -12.09 4.69 1.55
N GLY A 110 -11.65 4.59 2.80
CA GLY A 110 -11.35 5.77 3.63
C GLY A 110 -10.25 6.64 3.03
N LEU A 111 -9.19 6.02 2.52
CA LEU A 111 -8.12 6.73 1.81
C LEU A 111 -8.62 7.34 0.49
N THR A 112 -9.46 6.62 -0.26
CA THR A 112 -10.10 7.17 -1.47
C THR A 112 -10.90 8.42 -1.14
N LEU A 113 -11.73 8.37 -0.09
CA LEU A 113 -12.52 9.51 0.36
C LEU A 113 -11.63 10.68 0.78
N THR A 114 -10.55 10.41 1.50
CA THR A 114 -9.56 11.43 1.90
C THR A 114 -8.99 12.15 0.67
N MET A 115 -8.62 11.41 -0.37
CA MET A 115 -8.10 11.98 -1.62
C MET A 115 -9.14 12.77 -2.41
N ILE A 116 -10.40 12.33 -2.42
CA ILE A 116 -11.50 13.09 -3.03
C ILE A 116 -11.70 14.42 -2.31
N LEU A 117 -11.76 14.40 -0.97
CA LEU A 117 -11.91 15.61 -0.17
C LEU A 117 -10.73 16.58 -0.38
N ALA A 118 -9.51 16.05 -0.43
CA ALA A 118 -8.32 16.85 -0.72
C ALA A 118 -8.37 17.45 -2.14
N ALA A 119 -8.80 16.69 -3.16
CA ALA A 119 -8.93 17.21 -4.52
C ALA A 119 -9.95 18.36 -4.60
N VAL A 120 -11.12 18.20 -3.98
CA VAL A 120 -12.15 19.25 -3.90
C VAL A 120 -11.60 20.48 -3.19
N PHE A 121 -10.89 20.30 -2.07
CA PHE A 121 -10.26 21.38 -1.32
C PHE A 121 -9.27 22.20 -2.18
N HIS A 122 -8.38 21.54 -2.92
CA HIS A 122 -7.42 22.24 -3.78
C HIS A 122 -8.10 22.92 -4.98
N ILE A 123 -9.13 22.32 -5.56
CA ILE A 123 -9.94 22.94 -6.62
C ILE A 123 -10.58 24.23 -6.13
N MET A 124 -11.22 24.22 -4.95
CA MET A 124 -11.86 25.41 -4.38
C MET A 124 -10.89 26.55 -4.10
N ARG A 125 -9.59 26.25 -3.97
CA ARG A 125 -8.51 27.22 -3.74
C ARG A 125 -7.76 27.63 -5.01
N GLY A 126 -8.12 27.07 -6.17
CA GLY A 126 -7.41 27.29 -7.43
C GLY A 126 -6.03 26.61 -7.50
N GLU A 127 -5.73 25.68 -6.59
CA GLU A 127 -4.46 24.95 -6.49
C GLU A 127 -4.46 23.70 -7.38
N TYR A 128 -4.76 23.88 -8.68
CA TYR A 128 -5.00 22.77 -9.61
C TYR A 128 -3.80 21.84 -9.81
N ALA A 129 -2.58 22.31 -9.53
CA ALA A 129 -1.35 21.52 -9.65
C ALA A 129 -1.34 20.26 -8.75
N LEU A 130 -2.07 20.28 -7.62
CA LEU A 130 -2.12 19.17 -6.67
C LEU A 130 -3.24 18.15 -6.99
N VAL A 131 -4.20 18.52 -7.83
CA VAL A 131 -5.36 17.69 -8.15
C VAL A 131 -4.97 16.38 -8.85
N PRO A 132 -4.05 16.35 -9.84
CA PRO A 132 -3.65 15.10 -10.49
C PRO A 132 -3.08 14.06 -9.50
N ALA A 133 -2.30 14.50 -8.51
CA ALA A 133 -1.76 13.61 -7.49
C ALA A 133 -2.86 12.98 -6.65
N ASN A 134 -3.86 13.77 -6.23
CA ASN A 134 -4.99 13.27 -5.45
C ASN A 134 -5.86 12.30 -6.27
N LEU A 135 -6.10 12.59 -7.55
CA LEU A 135 -6.85 11.69 -8.43
C LEU A 135 -6.11 10.37 -8.67
N LEU A 136 -4.79 10.40 -8.86
CA LEU A 136 -3.99 9.20 -9.02
C LEU A 136 -4.00 8.36 -7.74
N LEU A 137 -3.69 8.99 -6.60
CA LEU A 137 -3.63 8.31 -5.32
C LEU A 137 -5.00 7.74 -4.92
N GLY A 138 -6.06 8.54 -5.06
CA GLY A 138 -7.43 8.14 -4.79
C GLY A 138 -7.93 7.09 -5.76
N GLY A 139 -7.61 7.20 -7.05
CA GLY A 139 -7.99 6.22 -8.08
C GLY A 139 -7.37 4.85 -7.85
N VAL A 140 -6.10 4.79 -7.46
CA VAL A 140 -5.44 3.53 -7.10
C VAL A 140 -6.00 2.97 -5.79
N ALA A 141 -6.27 3.81 -4.79
CA ALA A 141 -6.93 3.36 -3.56
C ALA A 141 -8.34 2.78 -3.85
N ALA A 142 -9.10 3.42 -4.73
CA ALA A 142 -10.42 2.94 -5.17
C ALA A 142 -10.30 1.60 -5.91
N PHE A 143 -9.29 1.45 -6.76
CA PHE A 143 -9.00 0.19 -7.44
C PHE A 143 -8.66 -0.93 -6.46
N ILE A 144 -7.86 -0.65 -5.42
CA ILE A 144 -7.58 -1.61 -4.34
C ILE A 144 -8.88 -1.98 -3.61
N ALA A 145 -9.71 -0.99 -3.28
CA ALA A 145 -10.99 -1.20 -2.60
C ALA A 145 -11.88 -2.16 -3.39
N VAL A 146 -12.15 -1.86 -4.66
CA VAL A 146 -12.97 -2.73 -5.54
C VAL A 146 -12.31 -4.09 -5.73
N GLY A 147 -10.99 -4.10 -5.92
CA GLY A 147 -10.18 -5.29 -6.08
C GLY A 147 -10.30 -6.26 -4.91
N ARG A 148 -10.30 -5.76 -3.67
CA ARG A 148 -10.39 -6.56 -2.45
C ARG A 148 -11.81 -6.79 -1.97
N TRP A 149 -12.77 -5.96 -2.38
CA TRP A 149 -14.18 -6.15 -2.02
C TRP A 149 -14.89 -7.15 -2.94
N LYS A 150 -14.65 -7.07 -4.26
CA LYS A 150 -15.42 -7.81 -5.27
C LYS A 150 -14.56 -8.75 -6.13
N LEU A 151 -13.43 -8.27 -6.66
CA LEU A 151 -12.71 -9.02 -7.70
C LEU A 151 -11.85 -10.17 -7.16
N ARG A 152 -11.15 -9.93 -6.04
CA ARG A 152 -10.28 -10.88 -5.33
C ARG A 152 -10.38 -10.68 -3.82
N PRO A 153 -11.53 -11.07 -3.22
CA PRO A 153 -11.70 -11.04 -1.76
C PRO A 153 -10.68 -11.93 -1.06
N ILE A 154 -10.26 -11.51 0.13
CA ILE A 154 -9.37 -12.28 1.00
C ILE A 154 -10.22 -13.12 1.94
N ALA A 155 -9.97 -14.42 1.97
CA ALA A 155 -10.67 -15.35 2.85
C ALA A 155 -10.31 -15.08 4.32
N PRO A 156 -11.29 -15.07 5.25
CA PRO A 156 -11.02 -15.03 6.67
C PRO A 156 -10.14 -16.21 7.10
N ALA A 157 -9.24 -15.97 8.06
CA ALA A 157 -8.36 -17.00 8.60
C ALA A 157 -8.08 -16.75 10.09
N ILE A 158 -7.69 -17.81 10.78
CA ILE A 158 -7.27 -17.76 12.19
C ILE A 158 -5.84 -17.22 12.26
N LEU A 159 -5.57 -16.36 13.25
CA LEU A 159 -4.24 -15.85 13.51
C LEU A 159 -3.34 -17.00 14.00
N THR A 160 -2.36 -17.37 13.20
CA THR A 160 -1.32 -18.35 13.58
C THR A 160 -0.03 -17.65 13.97
N THR A 161 0.85 -18.31 14.73
CA THR A 161 2.14 -17.76 15.15
C THR A 161 2.98 -17.25 13.97
N SER A 162 3.01 -17.98 12.85
CA SER A 162 3.73 -17.55 11.64
C SER A 162 3.15 -16.26 11.02
N ARG A 163 1.82 -16.11 11.03
CA ARG A 163 1.15 -14.89 10.54
C ARG A 163 1.38 -13.72 11.48
N ALA A 164 1.32 -13.94 12.79
CA ALA A 164 1.66 -12.94 13.79
C ALA A 164 3.11 -12.45 13.62
N LEU A 165 4.07 -13.37 13.47
CA LEU A 165 5.48 -13.03 13.26
C LEU A 165 5.69 -12.20 11.97
N LYS A 166 5.03 -12.57 10.87
CA LYS A 166 5.07 -11.78 9.62
C LYS A 166 4.47 -10.39 9.80
N SER A 167 3.38 -10.27 10.57
CA SER A 167 2.78 -8.97 10.90
C SER A 167 3.72 -8.11 11.73
N PHE A 168 4.40 -8.67 12.73
CA PHE A 168 5.42 -7.96 13.49
C PHE A 168 6.59 -7.53 12.61
N ALA A 169 7.05 -8.39 11.69
CA ALA A 169 8.10 -8.03 10.74
C ALA A 169 7.68 -6.86 9.84
N VAL A 170 6.43 -6.83 9.36
CA VAL A 170 5.91 -5.72 8.55
C VAL A 170 5.76 -4.44 9.37
N LEU A 171 5.29 -4.53 10.62
CA LEU A 171 5.25 -3.38 11.52
C LEU A 171 6.65 -2.84 11.84
N GLY A 172 7.62 -3.74 12.04
CA GLY A 172 9.03 -3.38 12.20
C GLY A 172 9.58 -2.68 10.96
N ALA A 173 9.30 -3.21 9.77
CA ALA A 173 9.69 -2.58 8.51
C ALA A 173 9.03 -1.21 8.31
N LEU A 174 7.73 -1.08 8.62
CA LEU A 174 7.01 0.19 8.57
C LEU A 174 7.62 1.20 9.56
N THR A 175 7.98 0.74 10.76
CA THR A 175 8.64 1.58 11.75
C THR A 175 10.00 2.05 11.26
N LEU A 176 10.86 1.13 10.81
CA LEU A 176 12.25 1.42 10.45
C LEU A 176 12.38 2.18 9.12
N LEU A 177 11.54 1.87 8.13
CA LEU A 177 11.64 2.45 6.78
C LEU A 177 10.78 3.70 6.60
N VAL A 178 9.76 3.88 7.44
CA VAL A 178 8.80 4.95 7.26
C VAL A 178 8.76 5.86 8.48
N PHE A 179 8.47 5.34 9.67
CA PHE A 179 8.25 6.20 10.84
C PHE A 179 9.55 6.80 11.39
N VAL A 180 10.61 6.00 11.56
CA VAL A 180 11.90 6.48 12.06
C VAL A 180 12.51 7.56 11.14
N PRO A 181 12.59 7.35 9.81
CA PRO A 181 13.09 8.39 8.92
C PRO A 181 12.21 9.64 8.92
N THR A 182 10.88 9.49 8.91
CA THR A 182 9.94 10.63 8.93
C THR A 182 10.05 11.42 10.23
N TRP A 183 10.16 10.74 11.37
CA TRP A 183 10.41 11.38 12.65
C TRP A 183 11.74 12.15 12.64
N TYR A 184 12.81 11.48 12.19
CA TYR A 184 14.14 12.07 12.16
C TYR A 184 14.18 13.33 11.29
N THR A 185 13.62 13.28 10.08
CA THR A 185 13.58 14.44 9.18
C THR A 185 12.79 15.57 9.79
N MET A 186 11.56 15.32 10.28
CA MET A 186 10.70 16.36 10.86
C MET A 186 11.32 17.04 12.09
N THR A 187 12.06 16.30 12.92
CA THR A 187 12.57 16.82 14.20
C THR A 187 13.99 17.36 14.15
N ASN A 188 14.84 16.87 13.24
CA ASN A 188 16.27 17.24 13.18
C ASN A 188 16.64 18.04 11.93
N VAL A 189 15.87 17.91 10.85
CA VAL A 189 16.12 18.58 9.58
C VAL A 189 14.99 19.59 9.40
N GLN A 190 15.15 20.79 9.96
CA GLN A 190 14.18 21.87 9.74
C GLN A 190 13.94 22.04 8.23
N PHE A 191 12.67 22.24 7.86
CA PHE A 191 12.19 22.36 6.47
C PHE A 191 13.00 23.35 5.64
#